data_AF-A0A132N3S7-F1
#
_entry.id   AF-A0A132N3S7-F1
#
_cell.length_a   1.000
_cell.length_b   1.000
_cell.length_c   1.000
_cell.angle_alpha   90.00
_cell.angle_beta   90.00
_cell.angle_gamma   90.00
#
_symmetry.space_group_name_H-M   'P 1'
#
loop_
_entity.id
_entity.type
_entity.pdbx_description
1 polymer ?
#
loop_
_entity_poly.entity_id
_entity_poly.type
_entity_poly.pdbx_seq_one_letter_code
_entity_poly.pdbx_strand_id
1 'polypeptide(L)'
;MARLSIAKSFLTEYAKLENHVKRAVEEAIDKFAEHTHAGLHLEKIQHARDPRIRTIRITHFYRGVVAAPEHGDEYVLLTVLPHDEAIRWASHHVITVNAVSGALEVRNVVAIEHLSRGLEQMSATQPERLFDHVSDADLRRLGIDDQVLPLVRLLVEEDPLRHAEELLRERCLLFVACTRAWEALRVWHGQPSPFLADLGVGI
;
A
#
# COMPACT_ATOMS: atom_id res chain seq x y z
N MET A 1 12.02 2.31 -31.37
CA MET A 1 10.80 1.49 -31.54
C MET A 1 10.18 1.41 -30.15
N ALA A 2 8.93 1.83 -30.03
CA ALA A 2 8.26 1.89 -28.74
C ALA A 2 8.13 0.49 -28.14
N ARG A 3 8.45 0.36 -26.85
CA ARG A 3 8.31 -0.88 -26.08
C ARG A 3 7.24 -0.68 -25.01
N LEU A 4 6.37 -1.67 -24.87
CA LEU A 4 5.35 -1.71 -23.83
C LEU A 4 5.70 -2.79 -22.82
N SER A 5 6.13 -2.37 -21.63
CA SER A 5 6.34 -3.21 -20.48
C SER A 5 5.03 -3.33 -19.68
N ILE A 6 4.88 -4.39 -18.89
CA ILE A 6 3.67 -4.62 -18.08
C ILE A 6 4.03 -4.50 -16.60
N ALA A 7 3.26 -3.70 -15.86
CA ALA A 7 3.41 -3.63 -14.41
C ALA A 7 3.09 -4.98 -13.78
N LYS A 8 3.96 -5.47 -12.89
CA LYS A 8 3.74 -6.73 -12.17
C LYS A 8 2.39 -6.77 -11.45
N SER A 9 1.94 -5.64 -10.91
CA SER A 9 0.63 -5.50 -10.25
C SER A 9 -0.55 -5.80 -11.19
N PHE A 10 -0.42 -5.47 -12.48
CA PHE A 10 -1.47 -5.71 -13.47
C PHE A 10 -1.72 -7.20 -13.74
N LEU A 11 -0.74 -8.08 -13.52
CA LEU A 11 -0.90 -9.52 -13.80
C LEU A 11 -2.08 -10.14 -13.03
N THR A 12 -2.30 -9.71 -11.79
CA THR A 12 -3.41 -10.17 -10.96
C THR A 12 -4.76 -9.63 -11.45
N GLU A 13 -4.79 -8.41 -11.97
CA GLU A 13 -6.00 -7.79 -12.55
C GLU A 13 -6.34 -8.43 -13.89
N TYR A 14 -5.33 -8.64 -14.73
CA TYR A 14 -5.46 -9.31 -16.03
C TYR A 14 -6.14 -10.67 -15.89
N ALA A 15 -5.77 -11.45 -14.87
CA ALA A 15 -6.40 -12.76 -14.60
C ALA A 15 -7.92 -12.67 -14.39
N LYS A 16 -8.42 -11.56 -13.84
CA LYS A 16 -9.84 -11.31 -13.53
C LYS A 16 -10.63 -10.76 -14.72
N LEU A 17 -9.96 -10.30 -15.78
CA LEU A 17 -10.63 -9.76 -16.97
C LEU A 17 -11.43 -10.83 -17.71
N GLU A 18 -12.50 -10.39 -18.37
CA GLU A 18 -13.27 -11.22 -19.29
C GLU A 18 -12.42 -11.65 -20.49
N ASN A 19 -12.65 -12.85 -21.04
CA ASN A 19 -11.84 -13.42 -22.13
C ASN A 19 -11.77 -12.52 -23.37
N HIS A 20 -12.85 -11.82 -23.69
CA HIS A 20 -12.88 -10.91 -24.82
C HIS A 20 -12.00 -9.66 -24.59
N VAL A 21 -11.91 -9.18 -23.34
CA VAL A 21 -11.05 -8.06 -22.96
C VAL A 21 -9.58 -8.51 -22.92
N LYS A 22 -9.29 -9.70 -22.40
CA LYS A 22 -7.93 -10.29 -22.40
C LYS A 22 -7.33 -10.34 -23.80
N ARG A 23 -8.10 -10.84 -24.78
CA ARG A 23 -7.71 -10.85 -26.20
C ARG A 23 -7.46 -9.44 -26.74
N ALA A 24 -8.34 -8.49 -26.41
CA ALA A 24 -8.16 -7.10 -26.83
C ALA A 24 -6.90 -6.44 -26.21
N VAL A 25 -6.52 -6.82 -24.99
CA VAL A 25 -5.26 -6.38 -24.36
C VAL A 25 -4.05 -6.95 -25.09
N GLU A 26 -4.06 -8.24 -25.42
CA GLU A 26 -2.99 -8.89 -26.20
C GLU A 26 -2.84 -8.22 -27.58
N GLU A 27 -3.94 -8.03 -28.31
CA GLU A 27 -3.94 -7.33 -29.58
C GLU A 27 -3.42 -5.89 -29.46
N ALA A 28 -3.74 -5.19 -28.36
CA ALA A 28 -3.25 -3.85 -28.12
C ALA A 28 -1.74 -3.83 -27.86
N ILE A 29 -1.21 -4.83 -27.14
CA ILE A 29 0.23 -4.99 -26.89
C ILE A 29 0.97 -5.25 -28.20
N ASP A 30 0.49 -6.19 -29.02
CA ASP A 30 1.10 -6.54 -30.30
C ASP A 30 1.12 -5.33 -31.25
N LYS A 31 -0.02 -4.64 -31.39
CA LYS A 31 -0.12 -3.43 -32.22
C LYS A 31 0.76 -2.28 -31.71
N PHE A 32 0.97 -2.18 -30.38
CA PHE A 32 1.83 -1.16 -29.81
C PHE A 32 3.29 -1.38 -30.19
N ALA A 33 3.74 -2.63 -30.22
CA ALA A 33 5.08 -2.97 -30.69
C ALA A 33 5.23 -2.60 -32.17
N GLU A 34 4.24 -2.93 -33.01
CA GLU A 34 4.31 -2.72 -34.47
C GLU A 34 4.27 -1.25 -34.91
N HIS A 35 3.55 -0.38 -34.19
CA HIS A 35 3.31 1.01 -34.61
C HIS A 35 3.98 2.01 -33.67
N THR A 36 4.96 2.76 -34.19
CA THR A 36 5.53 3.91 -33.47
C THR A 36 4.53 5.08 -33.56
N HIS A 37 3.79 5.32 -32.46
CA HIS A 37 2.85 6.43 -32.18
C HIS A 37 1.61 6.61 -33.09
N ALA A 38 1.53 6.00 -34.28
CA ALA A 38 0.44 6.26 -35.23
C ALA A 38 -0.78 5.31 -35.14
N GLY A 39 -0.61 4.10 -34.60
CA GLY A 39 -1.67 3.06 -34.59
C GLY A 39 -2.50 2.98 -33.31
N LEU A 40 -1.90 3.26 -32.14
CA LEU A 40 -2.59 3.43 -30.87
C LEU A 40 -2.44 4.88 -30.41
N HIS A 41 -3.52 5.65 -30.54
CA HIS A 41 -3.57 7.01 -30.02
C HIS A 41 -3.37 6.99 -28.49
N LEU A 42 -2.19 7.42 -28.04
CA LEU A 42 -1.92 7.72 -26.64
C LEU A 42 -2.66 9.02 -26.28
N GLU A 43 -3.78 8.87 -25.59
CA GLU A 43 -4.61 9.99 -25.17
C GLU A 43 -4.10 10.55 -23.83
N LYS A 44 -4.02 11.88 -23.73
CA LYS A 44 -3.76 12.55 -22.46
C LYS A 44 -5.06 12.61 -21.66
N ILE A 45 -5.01 12.27 -20.38
CA ILE A 45 -6.14 12.47 -19.46
C ILE A 45 -6.07 13.89 -18.87
N GLN A 46 -7.19 14.59 -18.91
CA GLN A 46 -7.32 15.88 -18.22
C GLN A 46 -7.36 15.67 -16.70
N HIS A 47 -6.70 16.56 -15.94
CA HIS A 47 -6.61 16.48 -14.47
C HIS A 47 -5.90 15.24 -13.91
N ALA A 48 -5.10 14.54 -14.71
CA ALA A 48 -4.21 13.50 -14.20
C ALA A 48 -3.26 14.09 -13.15
N ARG A 49 -3.07 13.38 -12.03
CA ARG A 49 -2.13 13.80 -10.97
C ARG A 49 -0.68 13.67 -11.42
N ASP A 50 -0.41 12.67 -12.25
CA ASP A 50 0.90 12.49 -12.86
C ASP A 50 0.85 12.81 -14.36
N PRO A 51 1.68 13.76 -14.84
CA PRO A 51 1.68 14.19 -16.23
C PRO A 51 2.19 13.12 -17.19
N ARG A 52 2.72 11.99 -16.73
CA ARG A 52 3.14 10.85 -17.55
C ARG A 52 2.01 9.87 -17.84
N ILE A 53 0.90 9.94 -17.10
CA ILE A 53 -0.22 9.04 -17.33
C ILE A 53 -0.89 9.35 -18.68
N ARG A 54 -1.03 8.32 -19.50
CA ARG A 54 -1.73 8.31 -20.78
C ARG A 54 -2.73 7.15 -20.80
N THR A 55 -3.67 7.19 -21.73
CA THR A 55 -4.52 6.03 -22.03
C THR A 55 -4.35 5.56 -23.46
N ILE A 56 -4.48 4.24 -23.63
CA ILE A 56 -4.69 3.61 -24.92
C ILE A 56 -6.06 2.95 -24.94
N ARG A 57 -6.64 2.87 -26.13
CA ARG A 57 -7.91 2.16 -26.35
C ARG A 57 -7.66 0.65 -26.34
N ILE A 58 -8.36 -0.07 -25.47
CA ILE A 58 -8.38 -1.54 -25.47
C ILE A 58 -9.63 -2.02 -26.20
N THR A 59 -10.79 -1.52 -25.79
CA THR A 59 -12.07 -1.69 -26.50
C THR A 59 -12.80 -0.36 -26.57
N HIS A 60 -14.05 -0.34 -27.04
CA HIS A 60 -14.86 0.88 -26.94
C HIS A 60 -15.03 1.35 -25.49
N PHE A 61 -15.24 0.39 -24.59
CA PHE A 61 -15.55 0.62 -23.18
C PHE A 61 -14.30 0.65 -22.29
N TYR A 62 -13.32 -0.22 -22.54
CA TYR A 62 -12.11 -0.34 -21.74
C TYR A 62 -10.95 0.53 -22.26
N ARG A 63 -10.17 1.08 -21.34
CA ARG A 63 -8.94 1.83 -21.57
C ARG A 63 -7.79 1.20 -20.78
N GLY A 64 -6.63 1.12 -21.42
CA GLY A 64 -5.38 0.75 -20.77
C GLY A 64 -4.72 2.03 -20.27
N VAL A 65 -4.38 2.08 -18.99
CA VAL A 65 -3.65 3.20 -18.39
C VAL A 65 -2.15 2.92 -18.49
N VAL A 66 -1.42 3.86 -19.09
CA VAL A 66 -0.02 3.69 -19.47
C VAL A 66 0.82 4.81 -18.84
N ALA A 67 1.96 4.43 -18.25
CA ALA A 67 3.03 5.35 -17.91
C ALA A 67 3.84 5.66 -19.17
N ALA A 68 3.86 6.93 -19.59
CA ALA A 68 4.80 7.39 -20.60
C ALA A 68 6.17 7.68 -19.97
N PRO A 69 7.27 7.36 -20.66
CA PRO A 69 8.60 7.72 -20.19
C PRO A 69 8.79 9.24 -20.21
N GLU A 70 9.66 9.75 -19.33
CA GLU A 70 10.15 11.14 -19.43
C GLU A 70 11.11 11.29 -20.61
N HIS A 71 11.91 10.25 -20.86
CA HIS A 71 12.86 10.17 -21.98
C HIS A 71 12.89 8.75 -22.56
N GLY A 72 13.03 8.65 -23.88
CA GLY A 72 13.06 7.37 -24.59
C GLY A 72 11.68 6.83 -24.95
N ASP A 73 11.64 5.54 -25.30
CA ASP A 73 10.47 4.91 -25.93
C ASP A 73 9.89 3.75 -25.10
N GLU A 74 10.16 3.69 -23.79
CA GLU A 74 9.68 2.61 -22.91
C GLU A 74 8.45 3.03 -22.10
N TYR A 75 7.32 2.43 -22.43
CA TYR A 75 6.04 2.67 -21.80
C TYR A 75 5.69 1.52 -20.86
N VAL A 76 4.89 1.79 -19.83
CA VAL A 76 4.44 0.74 -18.90
C VAL A 76 2.92 0.69 -18.84
N LEU A 77 2.31 -0.43 -19.21
CA LEU A 77 0.89 -0.69 -18.96
C LEU A 77 0.68 -0.96 -17.47
N LEU A 78 -0.06 -0.08 -16.80
CA LEU A 78 -0.26 -0.11 -15.35
C LEU A 78 -1.53 -0.86 -14.96
N THR A 79 -2.61 -0.68 -15.71
CA THR A 79 -3.92 -1.30 -15.47
C THR A 79 -4.82 -1.18 -16.71
N VAL A 80 -5.93 -1.91 -16.74
CA VAL A 80 -6.99 -1.82 -17.76
C VAL A 80 -8.33 -1.66 -17.05
N LEU A 81 -9.03 -0.55 -17.33
CA LEU A 81 -10.24 -0.14 -16.63
C LEU A 81 -11.31 0.37 -17.60
N PRO A 82 -12.60 0.36 -17.23
CA PRO A 82 -13.62 1.15 -17.91
C PRO A 82 -13.18 2.61 -18.08
N HIS A 83 -13.62 3.27 -19.16
CA HIS A 83 -13.20 4.63 -19.51
C HIS A 83 -13.22 5.64 -18.34
N ASP A 84 -14.35 5.76 -17.65
CA ASP A 84 -14.51 6.74 -16.57
C ASP A 84 -13.69 6.37 -15.32
N GLU A 85 -13.50 5.07 -15.10
CA GLU A 85 -12.62 4.57 -14.05
C GLU A 85 -11.15 4.85 -14.35
N ALA A 86 -10.72 4.74 -15.61
CA ALA A 86 -9.37 5.10 -16.02
C ALA A 86 -9.09 6.60 -15.78
N ILE A 87 -10.06 7.47 -16.04
CA ILE A 87 -9.95 8.92 -15.74
C ILE A 87 -9.80 9.14 -14.24
N ARG A 88 -10.69 8.56 -13.43
CA ARG A 88 -10.63 8.65 -11.96
C ARG A 88 -9.35 8.05 -11.40
N TRP A 89 -8.86 6.97 -11.99
CA TRP A 89 -7.61 6.35 -11.59
C TRP A 89 -6.46 7.33 -11.81
N ALA A 90 -6.39 7.97 -12.98
CA ALA A 90 -5.35 8.94 -13.30
C ALA A 90 -5.39 10.20 -12.41
N SER A 91 -6.57 10.62 -11.94
CA SER A 91 -6.70 11.76 -11.03
C SER A 91 -6.35 11.43 -9.58
N HIS A 92 -6.11 10.17 -9.24
CA HIS A 92 -5.78 9.72 -7.88
C HIS A 92 -4.39 9.09 -7.76
N HIS A 93 -3.74 8.75 -8.86
CA HIS A 93 -2.47 8.02 -8.83
C HIS A 93 -1.29 8.84 -9.35
N VAL A 94 -0.12 8.62 -8.73
CA VAL A 94 1.17 9.04 -9.24
C VAL A 94 2.09 7.84 -9.39
N ILE A 95 3.02 7.94 -10.34
CA ILE A 95 4.02 6.91 -10.58
C ILE A 95 5.32 7.39 -9.95
N THR A 96 6.03 6.52 -9.27
CA THR A 96 7.35 6.83 -8.68
C THR A 96 8.28 5.64 -8.89
N VAL A 97 9.56 5.84 -8.68
CA VAL A 97 10.55 4.75 -8.66
C VAL A 97 11.24 4.81 -7.32
N ASN A 98 11.23 3.70 -6.61
CA ASN A 98 11.90 3.60 -5.33
C ASN A 98 13.42 3.75 -5.55
N ALA A 99 14.05 4.72 -4.89
CA ALA A 99 15.47 4.99 -5.08
C ALA A 99 16.40 3.85 -4.60
N VAL A 100 15.90 2.98 -3.71
CA VAL A 100 16.68 1.89 -3.11
C VAL A 100 16.45 0.58 -3.86
N SER A 101 15.19 0.20 -4.06
CA SER A 101 14.87 -1.08 -4.74
C SER A 101 14.83 -0.96 -6.26
N GLY A 102 14.75 0.26 -6.81
CA GLY A 102 14.52 0.50 -8.23
C GLY A 102 13.13 0.10 -8.70
N ALA A 103 12.23 -0.32 -7.80
CA ALA A 103 10.91 -0.77 -8.16
C ALA A 103 10.02 0.39 -8.61
N LEU A 104 9.27 0.17 -9.70
CA LEU A 104 8.18 1.06 -10.11
C LEU A 104 7.05 0.97 -9.08
N GLU A 105 6.66 2.12 -8.55
CA GLU A 105 5.60 2.24 -7.58
C GLU A 105 4.44 3.06 -8.14
N VAL A 106 3.23 2.55 -7.97
CA VAL A 106 2.00 3.23 -8.36
C VAL A 106 1.24 3.58 -7.09
N ARG A 107 1.16 4.87 -6.78
CA ARG A 107 0.71 5.36 -5.48
C ARG A 107 -0.61 6.09 -5.60
N ASN A 108 -1.60 5.68 -4.82
CA ASN A 108 -2.85 6.41 -4.67
C ASN A 108 -2.65 7.57 -3.68
N VAL A 109 -2.38 8.77 -4.21
CA VAL A 109 -2.06 9.95 -3.38
C VAL A 109 -3.25 10.40 -2.56
N VAL A 110 -4.47 10.23 -3.07
CA VAL A 110 -5.69 10.58 -2.34
C VAL A 110 -5.87 9.67 -1.14
N ALA A 111 -5.64 8.36 -1.30
CA ALA A 111 -5.68 7.42 -0.19
C ALA A 111 -4.60 7.72 0.86
N ILE A 112 -3.39 8.08 0.43
CA ILE A 112 -2.29 8.51 1.32
C ILE A 112 -2.70 9.77 2.12
N GLU A 113 -3.26 10.78 1.46
CA GLU A 113 -3.73 12.01 2.12
C GLU A 113 -4.85 11.75 3.14
N HIS A 114 -5.75 10.81 2.86
CA HIS A 114 -6.79 10.39 3.81
C HIS A 114 -6.20 9.62 4.99
N LEU A 115 -5.24 8.72 4.74
CA LEU A 115 -4.55 7.99 5.80
C LEU A 115 -3.78 8.93 6.72
N SER A 116 -3.05 9.91 6.15
CA SER A 116 -2.31 10.92 6.93
C SER A 116 -3.22 11.63 7.92
N ARG A 117 -4.39 12.11 7.47
CA ARG A 117 -5.36 12.79 8.33
C ARG A 117 -5.89 11.89 9.45
N GLY A 118 -6.13 10.61 9.18
CA GLY A 118 -6.53 9.66 10.22
C GLY A 118 -5.43 9.42 11.25
N LEU A 119 -4.20 9.22 10.79
CA LEU A 119 -3.04 9.03 11.67
C LEU A 119 -2.72 10.28 12.50
N GLU A 120 -2.84 11.48 11.93
CA GLU A 120 -2.71 12.75 12.66
C GLU A 120 -3.66 12.81 13.85
N GLN A 121 -4.93 12.46 13.65
CA GLN A 121 -5.94 12.45 14.71
C GLN A 121 -5.64 11.42 15.81
N MET A 122 -5.20 10.22 15.42
CA MET A 122 -4.86 9.16 16.38
C MET A 122 -3.58 9.47 17.16
N SER A 123 -2.58 10.01 16.46
CA SER A 123 -1.27 10.33 17.02
C SER A 123 -1.31 11.55 17.95
N ALA A 124 -2.32 12.42 17.85
CA ALA A 124 -2.47 13.60 18.71
C ALA A 124 -2.60 13.26 20.20
N THR A 125 -3.03 12.04 20.55
CA THR A 125 -3.23 11.60 21.93
C THR A 125 -1.99 10.92 22.53
N GLN A 126 -0.96 10.64 21.73
CA GLN A 126 0.27 9.98 22.17
C GLN A 126 1.48 10.89 21.94
N PRO A 127 2.37 11.09 22.94
CA PRO A 127 3.48 12.03 22.83
C PRO A 127 4.70 11.50 22.07
N GLU A 128 4.89 10.17 22.01
CA GLU A 128 6.05 9.53 21.38
C GLU A 128 5.65 8.87 20.06
N ARG A 129 6.48 8.99 19.01
CA ARG A 129 6.29 8.29 17.74
C ARG A 129 7.22 7.09 17.66
N LEU A 130 6.75 6.04 16.98
CA LEU A 130 7.47 4.79 16.80
C LEU A 130 8.89 4.99 16.24
N PHE A 131 9.04 5.95 15.32
CA PHE A 131 10.31 6.20 14.61
C PHE A 131 11.05 7.46 15.05
N ASP A 132 10.67 8.13 16.15
CA ASP A 132 11.34 9.37 16.59
C ASP A 132 12.85 9.20 16.81
N HIS A 133 13.27 8.01 17.24
CA HIS A 133 14.68 7.67 17.45
C HIS A 133 15.47 7.38 16.15
N VAL A 134 14.80 7.25 15.00
CA VAL A 134 15.43 6.96 13.71
C VAL A 134 15.55 8.26 12.90
N SER A 135 16.70 8.52 12.28
CA SER A 135 16.89 9.72 11.46
C SER A 135 16.14 9.63 10.12
N ASP A 136 15.70 10.76 9.57
CA ASP A 136 15.10 10.79 8.22
C ASP A 136 16.08 10.27 7.15
N ALA A 137 17.39 10.45 7.35
CA ALA A 137 18.40 9.95 6.44
C ALA A 137 18.41 8.42 6.40
N ASP A 138 18.24 7.76 7.54
CA ASP A 138 18.16 6.30 7.61
C ASP A 138 16.86 5.77 7.03
N LEU A 139 15.73 6.43 7.27
CA LEU A 139 14.45 6.09 6.64
C LEU A 139 14.54 6.20 5.10
N ARG A 140 15.18 7.26 4.58
CA ARG A 140 15.43 7.39 3.13
C ARG A 140 16.35 6.32 2.59
N ARG A 141 17.38 5.90 3.33
CA ARG A 141 18.26 4.76 2.95
C ARG A 141 17.50 3.43 2.89
N LEU A 142 16.37 3.32 3.57
CA LEU A 142 15.46 2.18 3.48
C LEU A 142 14.39 2.33 2.38
N GLY A 143 14.43 3.42 1.62
CA GLY A 143 13.53 3.66 0.49
C GLY A 143 12.24 4.39 0.86
N ILE A 144 12.14 4.97 2.06
CA ILE A 144 11.04 5.85 2.46
C ILE A 144 11.32 7.24 1.92
N ASP A 145 10.60 7.66 0.89
CA ASP A 145 10.75 9.00 0.32
C ASP A 145 9.87 10.06 1.00
N ASP A 146 10.00 11.29 0.54
CA ASP A 146 9.34 12.45 1.14
C ASP A 146 7.80 12.43 1.06
N GLN A 147 7.19 11.58 0.21
CA GLN A 147 5.73 11.44 0.18
C GLN A 147 5.23 10.54 1.31
N VAL A 148 6.00 9.50 1.67
CA VAL A 148 5.62 8.50 2.67
C VAL A 148 6.21 8.82 4.04
N LEU A 149 7.32 9.57 4.10
CA LEU A 149 7.98 9.97 5.33
C LEU A 149 7.02 10.65 6.35
N PRO A 150 6.11 11.56 5.95
CA PRO A 150 5.14 12.13 6.89
C PRO A 150 4.26 11.06 7.54
N LEU A 151 3.82 10.04 6.79
CA LEU A 151 3.03 8.94 7.34
C LEU A 151 3.83 8.14 8.38
N VAL A 152 5.09 7.82 8.06
CA VAL A 152 5.98 7.08 8.96
C VAL A 152 6.19 7.84 10.26
N ARG A 153 6.31 9.16 10.19
CA ARG A 153 6.44 10.06 11.35
C ARG A 153 5.16 10.20 12.19
N LEU A 154 4.03 9.72 11.70
CA LEU A 154 2.76 9.68 12.44
C LEU A 154 2.49 8.32 13.09
N LEU A 155 3.30 7.30 12.80
CA LEU A 155 3.16 5.98 13.39
C LEU A 155 3.55 6.02 14.86
N VAL A 156 2.71 5.43 15.70
CA VAL A 156 2.87 5.43 17.16
C VAL A 156 3.14 4.05 17.74
N GLU A 157 2.65 2.98 17.11
CA GLU A 157 2.78 1.60 17.59
C GLU A 157 3.10 0.65 16.42
N GLU A 158 3.79 -0.46 16.71
CA GLU A 158 3.98 -1.55 15.76
C GLU A 158 2.66 -2.32 15.58
N ASP A 159 2.05 -2.21 14.40
CA ASP A 159 0.87 -2.96 13.91
C ASP A 159 -0.25 -3.21 14.96
N PRO A 160 -1.34 -2.43 14.92
CA PRO A 160 -2.51 -2.64 15.79
C PRO A 160 -3.11 -4.06 15.73
N LEU A 161 -2.93 -4.80 14.63
CA LEU A 161 -3.37 -6.19 14.53
C LEU A 161 -2.52 -7.11 15.41
N ARG A 162 -1.20 -6.89 15.47
CA ARG A 162 -0.30 -7.62 16.36
C ARG A 162 -0.67 -7.37 17.83
N HIS A 163 -0.95 -6.12 18.19
CA HIS A 163 -1.42 -5.78 19.54
C HIS A 163 -2.77 -6.44 19.86
N ALA A 164 -3.70 -6.49 18.91
CA ALA A 164 -4.98 -7.18 19.09
C ALA A 164 -4.83 -8.70 19.24
N GLU A 165 -3.92 -9.33 18.48
CA GLU A 165 -3.58 -10.75 18.61
C GLU A 165 -2.94 -11.07 19.96
N GLU A 166 -2.02 -10.23 20.43
CA GLU A 166 -1.40 -10.34 21.75
C GLU A 166 -2.45 -10.21 22.87
N LEU A 167 -3.32 -9.20 22.80
CA LEU A 167 -4.42 -9.03 23.75
C LEU A 167 -5.39 -10.22 23.73
N LEU A 168 -5.70 -10.79 22.57
CA LEU A 168 -6.55 -11.97 22.47
C LEU A 168 -5.87 -13.18 23.13
N ARG A 169 -4.57 -13.37 22.91
CA ARG A 169 -3.78 -14.42 23.55
C ARG A 169 -3.80 -14.29 25.08
N GLU A 170 -3.55 -13.10 25.62
CA GLU A 170 -3.60 -12.84 27.07
C GLU A 170 -5.00 -13.06 27.65
N ARG A 171 -6.07 -12.72 26.90
CA ARG A 171 -7.47 -12.98 27.31
C ARG A 171 -7.79 -14.47 27.33
N CYS A 172 -7.30 -15.25 26.38
CA CYS A 172 -7.45 -16.69 26.38
C CYS A 172 -6.72 -17.33 27.58
N LEU A 173 -5.51 -16.86 27.90
CA LEU A 173 -4.78 -17.30 29.09
C LEU A 173 -5.55 -16.98 30.38
N LEU A 174 -6.11 -15.78 30.49
CA LEU A 174 -6.95 -15.39 31.62
C LEU A 174 -8.21 -16.27 31.71
N PHE A 175 -8.90 -16.53 30.60
CA PHE A 175 -10.08 -17.39 30.58
C PHE A 175 -9.77 -18.82 31.02
N VAL A 176 -8.66 -19.39 30.54
CA VAL A 176 -8.17 -20.70 30.98
C VAL A 176 -7.86 -20.67 32.49
N ALA A 177 -7.19 -19.63 32.98
CA ALA A 177 -6.89 -19.49 34.40
C ALA A 177 -8.17 -19.36 35.26
N CYS A 178 -9.19 -18.64 34.78
CA CYS A 178 -10.50 -18.52 35.42
C CYS A 178 -11.23 -19.86 35.50
N THR A 179 -11.20 -20.63 34.43
CA THR A 179 -11.93 -21.92 34.36
C THR A 179 -11.20 -23.07 35.05
N ARG A 180 -9.90 -22.91 35.32
CA ARG A 180 -9.05 -23.92 35.98
C ARG A 180 -8.78 -23.60 37.46
N ALA A 181 -9.13 -22.41 37.94
CA ALA A 181 -8.96 -22.05 39.35
C ALA A 181 -9.93 -22.84 40.23
N TRP A 182 -9.37 -23.62 41.16
CA TRP A 182 -10.14 -24.51 42.06
C TRP A 182 -10.72 -23.77 43.28
N GLU A 183 -9.93 -22.87 43.88
CA GLU A 183 -10.34 -22.07 45.05
C GLU A 183 -10.39 -20.57 44.75
N ALA A 184 -9.34 -20.02 44.12
CA ALA A 184 -9.28 -18.61 43.75
C ALA A 184 -8.29 -18.38 42.59
N LEU A 185 -8.58 -17.38 41.74
CA LEU A 185 -7.65 -16.87 40.74
C LEU A 185 -7.03 -15.55 41.22
N ARG A 186 -5.70 -15.41 41.11
CA ARG A 186 -4.99 -14.16 41.38
C ARG A 186 -4.14 -13.75 40.19
N VAL A 187 -4.23 -12.48 39.80
CA VAL A 187 -3.51 -11.90 38.65
C VAL A 187 -2.83 -10.62 39.13
N TRP A 188 -1.57 -10.40 38.75
CA TRP A 188 -0.81 -9.18 39.08
C TRP A 188 0.07 -8.74 37.90
N HIS A 189 0.57 -7.51 37.95
CA HIS A 189 1.58 -7.01 37.00
C HIS A 189 2.71 -6.31 37.79
N GLY A 190 3.96 -6.44 37.34
CA GLY A 190 5.13 -5.87 38.02
C GLY A 190 5.58 -6.68 39.24
N GLN A 191 5.98 -6.00 40.32
CA GLN A 191 6.41 -6.66 41.56
C GLN A 191 5.29 -7.56 42.11
N PRO A 192 5.59 -8.83 42.39
CA PRO A 192 4.59 -9.79 42.84
C PRO A 192 4.05 -9.37 44.20
N SER A 193 2.79 -9.75 44.41
CA SER A 193 2.10 -9.42 45.63
C SER A 193 2.79 -10.13 46.82
N PRO A 194 3.27 -9.40 47.83
CA PRO A 194 3.77 -9.99 49.08
C PRO A 194 2.74 -10.85 49.82
N PHE A 195 1.48 -10.85 49.38
CA PHE A 195 0.41 -11.70 49.91
C PHE A 195 0.32 -13.06 49.25
N LEU A 196 1.06 -13.26 48.18
CA LEU A 196 1.50 -14.60 47.86
C LEU A 196 2.50 -15.08 48.95
N ALA A 197 3.12 -14.21 49.74
CA ALA A 197 4.14 -14.63 50.72
C ALA A 197 3.67 -15.45 51.91
N ASP A 198 2.55 -15.09 52.53
CA ASP A 198 2.01 -15.86 53.65
C ASP A 198 1.11 -17.02 53.21
N LEU A 199 0.83 -17.13 51.90
CA LEU A 199 0.36 -18.36 51.24
C LEU A 199 1.53 -19.32 50.97
N GLY A 200 2.74 -18.99 51.46
CA GLY A 200 3.98 -19.75 51.33
C GLY A 200 4.93 -19.26 50.22
N VAL A 201 4.67 -18.15 49.52
CA VAL A 201 5.55 -17.66 48.44
C VAL A 201 6.50 -16.55 48.91
N GLY A 202 7.66 -16.93 49.47
CA GLY A 202 8.71 -15.96 49.79
C GLY A 202 8.89 -14.93 48.67
N ILE A 203 8.80 -13.65 49.03
CA ILE A 203 8.99 -12.49 48.15
C ILE A 203 10.35 -12.62 47.45
#